data_AF-A0A966C049-F1
#
_entry.id   AF-A0A966C049-F1
#
_cell.length_a   1.000
_cell.length_b   1.000
_cell.length_c   1.000
_cell.angle_alpha   90.00
_cell.angle_beta   90.00
_cell.angle_gamma   90.00
#
_symmetry.space_group_name_H-M   'P 1'
#
loop_
_entity.id
_entity.type
_entity.pdbx_description
1 polymer ?
#
loop_
_entity_poly.entity_id
_entity_poly.type
_entity_poly.pdbx_seq_one_letter_code
_entity_poly.pdbx_strand_id
1 'polypeptide(L)' 'HWSLMDNFEWDKGFWPRFGLVEVNCKTLKRKIRPSAFEYKKIIEDSAIEV' A
#
# COMPACT_ATOMS: atom_id res chain seq x y z
N HIS A 1 2.96 9.15 0.28
CA HIS A 1 2.68 7.92 1.07
C HIS A 1 3.78 6.89 0.81
N TRP A 2 4.29 6.23 1.85
CA TRP A 2 5.13 5.02 1.73
C TRP A 2 4.29 3.82 2.15
N SER A 3 4.10 2.80 1.33
CA SER A 3 4.67 2.53 0.00
C SER A 3 3.58 2.22 -1.03
N LEU A 4 3.93 2.14 -2.33
CA LEU A 4 2.95 1.74 -3.35
C LEU A 4 2.45 0.30 -3.11
N MET A 5 3.37 -0.62 -2.79
CA MET A 5 3.06 -2.02 -2.54
C MET A 5 3.96 -2.61 -1.46
N ASP A 6 3.46 -3.66 -0.82
CA ASP A 6 4.22 -4.42 0.17
C ASP A 6 5.54 -4.90 -0.45
N ASN A 7 6.64 -4.64 0.24
CA ASN A 7 7.99 -4.92 -0.21
C ASN A 7 8.85 -5.49 0.94
N PHE A 8 10.13 -5.74 0.67
CA PHE A 8 11.09 -6.20 1.66
C PHE A 8 11.63 -5.00 2.46
N GLU A 9 11.43 -5.05 3.77
CA GLU A 9 11.80 -4.01 4.73
C GLU A 9 13.08 -4.42 5.47
N TRP A 10 14.20 -4.40 4.75
CA TRP A 10 15.56 -4.50 5.30
C TRP A 10 15.74 -5.58 6.39
N ASP A 11 16.06 -5.16 7.62
CA ASP A 11 16.30 -6.05 8.76
C ASP A 11 15.03 -6.75 9.27
N LYS A 12 13.84 -6.32 8.83
CA LYS A 12 12.54 -6.86 9.23
C LYS A 12 11.98 -7.88 8.23
N GLY A 13 12.54 -7.96 7.02
CA GLY A 13 12.06 -8.89 6.00
C GLY A 13 10.72 -8.46 5.40
N PHE A 14 9.77 -9.37 5.20
CA PHE A 14 8.45 -9.05 4.59
C PHE A 14 7.38 -8.57 5.57
N TRP A 15 7.79 -8.28 6.80
CA TRP A 15 6.99 -7.60 7.80
C TRP A 15 7.84 -6.45 8.33
N PRO A 16 7.28 -5.26 8.63
CA PRO A 16 5.88 -4.87 8.47
C PRO A 16 5.50 -4.55 7.01
N ARG A 17 4.18 -4.41 6.77
CA ARG A 17 3.58 -4.20 5.44
C ARG A 17 3.05 -2.77 5.33
N PHE A 18 3.66 -1.96 4.47
CA PHE A 18 3.32 -0.54 4.30
C PHE A 18 2.58 -0.22 3.00
N GLY A 19 2.38 -1.20 2.12
CA GLY A 19 1.86 -0.94 0.78
C GLY A 19 0.38 -0.57 0.76
N LEU A 20 0.02 0.39 -0.10
CA LEU A 20 -1.37 0.55 -0.59
C LEU A 20 -1.86 -0.71 -1.31
N VAL A 21 -0.94 -1.50 -1.88
CA VAL A 21 -1.23 -2.77 -2.54
C VAL A 21 -0.57 -3.91 -1.77
N GLU A 22 -1.37 -4.86 -1.33
CA GLU A 22 -0.89 -6.11 -0.74
C GLU A 22 -0.19 -6.97 -1.79
N VAL A 23 0.95 -7.57 -1.43
CA VAL A 23 1.65 -8.56 -2.25
C VAL A 23 1.69 -9.88 -1.49
N ASN A 24 1.16 -10.94 -2.10
CA ASN A 24 1.37 -12.30 -1.60
C ASN A 24 2.77 -12.77 -2.01
N CYS A 25 3.73 -12.78 -1.08
CA CYS A 25 5.14 -13.06 -1.40
C CYS A 25 5.40 -14.48 -1.95
N LYS A 26 4.47 -15.43 -1.78
CA LYS A 26 4.60 -16.80 -2.32
C LYS A 26 4.13 -16.91 -3.77
N THR A 27 3.18 -16.08 -4.18
CA THR A 27 2.50 -16.18 -5.49
C THR A 27 2.62 -14.93 -6.35
N LEU A 28 3.16 -13.85 -5.78
CA LEU A 28 3.25 -12.49 -6.36
C LEU A 28 1.90 -11.87 -6.75
N LYS A 29 0.78 -12.48 -6.35
CA LYS A 29 -0.54 -11.90 -6.54
C LYS A 29 -0.65 -10.58 -5.77
N ARG A 30 -1.25 -9.60 -6.41
CA ARG A 30 -1.44 -8.24 -5.88
C ARG A 30 -2.91 -8.02 -5.56
N LYS A 31 -3.18 -7.40 -4.41
CA LYS A 31 -4.53 -7.03 -3.99
C LYS A 31 -4.51 -5.58 -3.51
N ILE A 32 -5.27 -4.72 -4.18
CA ILE A 32 -5.41 -3.31 -3.80
C ILE A 32 -6.10 -3.23 -2.42
N ARG A 33 -5.54 -2.49 -1.47
CA ARG A 33 -6.15 -2.28 -0.15
C ARG A 33 -7.14 -1.11 -0.19
N PRO A 34 -8.11 -1.03 0.75
CA PRO A 34 -9.01 0.12 0.87
C PRO A 34 -8.30 1.47 0.95
N SER A 35 -7.16 1.53 1.65
CA SER A 35 -6.33 2.74 1.76
C SER A 35 -5.87 3.29 0.41
N ALA A 36 -5.69 2.46 -0.62
CA ALA A 36 -5.34 2.91 -1.95
C ALA A 36 -6.46 3.73 -2.60
N PHE A 37 -7.73 3.34 -2.36
CA PHE A 37 -8.88 4.06 -2.88
C PHE A 37 -9.11 5.37 -2.14
N GLU A 38 -8.88 5.41 -0.82
CA GLU A 38 -8.89 6.68 -0.08
C GLU A 38 -7.76 7.60 -0.54
N TYR A 39 -6.55 7.06 -0.74
CA TYR A 39 -5.43 7.83 -1.28
C TYR A 39 -5.72 8.34 -2.71
N LYS A 40 -6.45 7.56 -3.52
CA LYS A 40 -6.91 7.98 -4.85
C LYS A 40 -7.84 9.20 -4.75
N LYS A 41 -8.88 9.15 -3.90
CA LYS A 41 -9.82 10.26 -3.71
C LYS A 41 -9.09 11.54 -3.29
N ILE A 42 -8.19 11.44 -2.30
CA ILE A 42 -7.38 12.56 -1.83
C ILE A 42 -6.62 13.24 -2.98
N ILE A 43 -6.08 12.44 -3.91
CA ILE A 43 -5.38 12.98 -5.09
C ILE A 43 -6.36 13.63 -6.09
N GLU A 44 -7.48 12.98 -6.37
CA GLU A 44 -8.51 13.49 -7.31
C GLU A 44 -9.10 14.81 -6.82
N ASP A 45 -9.37 14.92 -5.52
CA ASP A 45 -9.98 16.09 -4.90
C ASP A 45 -8.94 17.16 -4.53
N SER A 46 -7.65 16.82 -4.55
CA SER A 46 -6.55 17.66 -4.04
C SER A 46 -6.81 18.19 -2.62
N ALA A 47 -7.54 17.42 -1.82
CA ALA A 47 -8.01 17.77 -0.49
C ALA A 47 -8.09 16.53 0.40
N ILE A 48 -8.15 16.73 1.72
CA ILE A 48 -8.30 15.67 2.70
C ILE A 48 -9.52 16.01 3.55
N GLU A 49 -10.51 15.11 3.57
CA GLU A 49 -11.60 15.15 4.55
C GLU A 49 -11.17 14.34 5.78
N VAL A 50 -11.26 14.95 6.96
CA VAL A 50 -10.78 14.40 8.25
C VAL A 50 -11.94 14.24 9.21
#